data_AF-A0A0N4ZUM7-F1
#
_entry.id   AF-A0A0N4ZUM7-F1
#
_cell.length_a   1.000
_cell.length_b   1.000
_cell.length_c   1.000
_cell.angle_alpha   90.00
_cell.angle_beta   90.00
_cell.angle_gamma   90.00
#
_symmetry.space_group_name_H-M   'P 1'
#
loop_
_entity.id
_entity.type
_entity.pdbx_description
1 polymer ?
#
loop_
_entity_poly.entity_id
_entity_poly.type
_entity_poly.pdbx_seq_one_letter_code
_entity_poly.pdbx_strand_id
1 'polypeptide(L)'
;MFTVDTSINSMQNKSFTSSYLKNSLFGPSCGSETTNEDGECLICLDRNPNTVLPCSHAFCEICIDRIKECNKNFCPLCREEIKKDGNEDLWSIPDLPEYSEIQNYMLSIVNDTNKDD
;
A
#
# COMPACT_ATOMS: atom_id res chain seq x y z
N MET A 1 48.22 31.15 -16.68
CA MET A 1 48.37 30.65 -15.29
C MET A 1 47.39 31.41 -14.44
N PHE A 2 46.33 30.74 -13.97
CA PHE A 2 45.49 31.24 -12.89
C PHE A 2 45.18 30.02 -12.01
N THR A 3 45.76 30.01 -10.83
CA THR A 3 45.58 28.99 -9.80
C THR A 3 44.23 29.21 -9.14
N VAL A 4 43.42 28.16 -9.04
CA VAL A 4 42.20 28.21 -8.22
C VAL A 4 42.57 27.79 -6.80
N ASP A 5 42.37 28.71 -5.86
CA ASP A 5 42.62 28.45 -4.45
C ASP A 5 41.53 27.52 -3.88
N THR A 6 41.92 26.28 -3.62
CA THR A 6 41.13 25.30 -2.89
C THR A 6 41.15 25.66 -1.40
N SER A 7 40.21 26.50 -0.97
CA SER A 7 39.89 26.65 0.45
C SER A 7 38.81 25.64 0.84
N ILE A 8 39.28 24.59 1.52
CA ILE A 8 38.49 23.54 2.14
C ILE A 8 37.80 24.15 3.36
N ASN A 9 36.50 24.47 3.27
CA ASN A 9 35.70 24.77 4.46
C ASN A 9 34.97 23.50 4.89
N SER A 10 35.58 22.84 5.87
CA SER A 10 35.06 21.68 6.58
C SER A 10 33.90 22.08 7.49
N MET A 11 32.74 21.49 7.20
CA MET A 11 31.69 21.10 8.13
C MET A 11 30.90 22.19 8.86
N GLN A 12 29.63 22.30 8.49
CA GLN A 12 28.54 21.97 9.42
C GLN A 12 27.42 21.27 8.64
N ASN A 13 27.35 19.95 8.81
CA ASN A 13 26.27 19.10 8.36
C ASN A 13 24.96 19.58 9.01
N LYS A 14 24.14 20.30 8.23
CA LYS A 14 22.71 20.33 8.45
C LYS A 14 22.12 19.79 7.15
N SER A 15 21.79 18.51 7.15
CA SER A 15 20.89 17.93 6.15
C SER A 15 19.57 18.69 6.25
N PHE A 16 19.50 19.81 5.52
CA PHE A 16 18.30 20.58 5.27
C PHE A 16 17.50 19.78 4.24
N THR A 17 17.02 18.61 4.65
CA THR A 17 15.99 17.90 3.91
C THR A 17 14.73 18.72 4.05
N SER A 18 14.56 19.63 3.10
CA SER A 18 13.33 20.36 2.84
C SER A 18 12.15 19.41 3.01
N SER A 19 11.27 19.72 3.96
CA SER A 19 10.06 18.94 4.31
C SER A 19 9.17 18.63 3.12
N TYR A 20 9.32 19.40 2.02
CA TYR A 20 8.53 19.29 0.80
C TYR A 20 8.91 18.11 -0.12
N LEU A 21 10.02 17.39 0.12
CA LEU A 21 10.44 16.26 -0.74
C LEU A 21 10.14 14.87 -0.15
N LYS A 22 9.23 14.75 0.83
CA LYS A 22 8.81 13.42 1.34
C LYS A 22 7.80 12.69 0.44
N ASN A 23 7.32 13.31 -0.64
CA ASN A 23 6.25 12.76 -1.50
C ASN A 23 6.69 12.42 -2.94
N SER A 24 7.74 11.63 -3.07
CA SER A 24 8.01 10.85 -4.29
C SER A 24 8.89 9.70 -3.83
N LEU A 25 8.42 8.46 -3.75
CA LEU A 25 8.38 7.57 -4.92
C LEU A 25 7.33 6.42 -4.79
N PHE A 26 6.39 6.51 -3.85
CA PHE A 26 5.31 5.51 -3.66
C PHE A 26 3.97 6.15 -3.23
N GLY A 27 3.52 7.22 -3.91
CA GLY A 27 2.23 7.84 -3.62
C GLY A 27 1.10 7.19 -4.43
N PRO A 28 0.04 6.63 -3.81
CA PRO A 28 -1.12 6.17 -4.56
C PRO A 28 -1.85 7.38 -5.14
N SER A 29 -2.12 7.34 -6.45
CA SER A 29 -2.83 8.35 -7.24
C SER A 29 -4.32 8.54 -6.85
N CYS A 30 -4.74 8.11 -5.67
CA CYS A 30 -6.06 8.32 -5.11
C CYS A 30 -5.97 8.46 -3.58
N GLY A 31 -5.11 9.36 -3.10
CA GLY A 31 -4.86 9.56 -1.68
C GLY A 31 -5.95 10.38 -1.01
N SER A 32 -6.96 9.71 -0.46
CA SER A 32 -7.69 10.24 0.69
C SER A 32 -6.68 10.53 1.80
N GLU A 33 -6.77 11.73 2.39
CA GLU A 33 -5.93 12.21 3.47
C GLU A 33 -6.24 11.42 4.76
N THR A 34 -5.64 10.23 4.89
CA THR A 34 -5.89 9.32 6.02
C THR A 34 -4.91 9.50 7.17
N THR A 35 -3.93 10.40 7.00
CA THR A 35 -2.83 10.63 7.94
C THR A 35 -2.49 12.12 8.06
N ASN A 36 -2.03 12.54 9.23
CA ASN A 36 -1.53 13.90 9.44
C ASN A 36 -0.22 14.15 8.68
N GLU A 37 0.28 15.39 8.76
CA GLU A 37 1.58 15.81 8.22
C GLU A 37 2.77 14.95 8.69
N ASP A 38 2.63 14.32 9.86
CA ASP A 38 3.62 13.40 10.44
C ASP A 38 3.36 11.91 10.14
N GLY A 39 2.31 11.58 9.41
CA GLY A 39 1.98 10.18 9.06
C GLY A 39 1.30 9.39 10.19
N GLU A 40 0.79 10.07 11.20
CA GLU A 40 0.16 9.47 12.38
C GLU A 40 -1.35 9.27 12.21
N CYS A 41 -1.90 8.34 13.00
CA CYS A 41 -3.32 8.07 13.08
C CYS A 41 -4.09 9.31 13.54
N LEU A 42 -5.12 9.70 12.78
CA LEU A 42 -5.94 10.88 13.03
C LEU A 42 -6.79 10.82 14.31
N ILE A 43 -6.94 9.64 14.92
CA ILE A 43 -7.72 9.46 16.16
C ILE A 43 -6.87 9.70 17.40
N CYS A 44 -5.64 9.18 17.42
CA CYS A 44 -4.79 9.19 18.60
C CYS A 44 -3.56 10.10 18.50
N LEU A 45 -3.18 10.53 17.29
CA LEU A 45 -2.04 11.43 17.05
C LEU A 45 -0.75 10.94 17.73
N ASP A 46 -0.44 9.66 17.58
CA ASP A 46 0.64 8.99 18.35
C ASP A 46 1.19 7.76 17.61
N ARG A 47 0.29 6.93 17.05
CA ARG A 47 0.68 5.69 16.35
C ARG A 47 0.44 5.82 14.87
N ASN A 48 1.30 5.17 14.08
CA ASN A 48 1.09 5.01 12.64
C ASN A 48 -0.20 4.19 12.38
N PRO A 49 -0.96 4.53 11.33
CA PRO A 49 -2.08 3.71 10.94
C PRO A 49 -1.60 2.40 10.31
N ASN A 50 -2.12 1.29 10.80
CA ASN A 50 -1.77 -0.06 10.33
C ASN A 50 -3.00 -0.87 9.88
N THR A 51 -4.19 -0.28 9.97
CA THR A 51 -5.45 -0.92 9.58
C THR A 51 -6.16 -0.04 8.57
N VAL A 52 -6.41 -0.56 7.38
CA VAL A 52 -7.17 0.12 6.31
C VAL A 52 -8.59 -0.44 6.29
N LEU A 53 -9.58 0.46 6.35
CA LEU A 53 -11.00 0.13 6.24
C LEU A 53 -11.42 -0.06 4.76
N PRO A 54 -12.56 -0.72 4.47
CA PRO A 54 -13.06 -0.91 3.10
C PRO A 54 -13.23 0.39 2.32
N CYS A 55 -13.53 1.49 3.02
CA CYS A 55 -13.59 2.85 2.49
C CYS A 55 -12.23 3.47 2.14
N SER A 56 -11.15 2.68 2.14
CA SER A 56 -9.75 3.11 1.92
C SER A 56 -9.20 4.11 2.93
N HIS A 57 -9.81 4.23 4.12
CA HIS A 57 -9.30 5.07 5.20
C HIS A 57 -8.48 4.28 6.23
N ALA A 58 -7.36 4.82 6.69
CA ALA A 58 -6.40 4.12 7.54
C ALA A 58 -6.33 4.71 8.96
N PHE A 59 -6.23 3.83 9.97
CA PHE A 59 -6.13 4.22 11.39
C PHE A 59 -5.26 3.21 12.16
N CYS A 60 -4.91 3.57 13.40
CA CYS A 60 -4.21 2.66 14.30
C CYS A 60 -5.13 1.49 14.72
N GLU A 61 -4.58 0.28 14.84
CA GLU A 61 -5.35 -0.93 15.17
C GLU A 61 -6.14 -0.77 16.49
N ILE A 62 -5.47 -0.29 17.54
CA ILE A 62 -6.07 0.03 18.84
C ILE A 62 -7.26 1.00 18.72
N CYS A 63 -7.17 1.96 17.80
CA CYS A 63 -8.18 2.98 17.60
C CYS A 63 -9.42 2.38 16.92
N ILE A 64 -9.20 1.53 15.91
CA ILE A 64 -10.25 0.80 15.21
C ILE A 64 -10.95 -0.19 16.14
N ASP A 65 -10.21 -0.91 16.97
CA ASP A 65 -10.80 -1.91 17.87
C ASP A 65 -11.67 -1.26 18.95
N ARG A 66 -11.24 -0.13 19.53
CA ARG A 66 -12.08 0.66 20.45
C ARG A 66 -13.38 1.13 19.79
N ILE A 67 -13.32 1.52 18.52
CA ILE A 67 -14.51 1.96 17.77
C ILE A 67 -15.47 0.78 17.56
N LYS A 68 -14.96 -0.39 17.21
CA LYS A 68 -15.74 -1.64 17.10
C LYS A 68 -16.37 -2.03 18.43
N GLU A 69 -15.63 -1.95 19.53
CA GLU A 69 -16.12 -2.22 20.91
C GLU A 69 -17.28 -1.31 21.31
N CYS A 70 -17.27 -0.05 20.84
CA CYS A 70 -18.35 0.90 21.08
C CYS A 70 -19.61 0.65 20.22
N ASN A 71 -19.72 -0.48 19.53
CA ASN A 71 -20.77 -0.82 18.56
C ASN A 71 -20.88 0.17 17.39
N LYS A 72 -19.77 0.85 17.06
CA LYS A 72 -19.71 1.83 15.95
C LYS A 72 -18.96 1.20 14.78
N ASN A 73 -19.63 0.42 13.94
CA ASN A 73 -19.02 -0.14 12.73
C ASN A 73 -19.02 0.88 11.59
N PHE A 74 -18.43 2.06 11.79
CA PHE A 74 -18.33 3.07 10.72
C PHE A 74 -16.96 3.73 10.72
N CYS A 75 -16.53 4.19 9.54
CA CYS A 75 -15.32 4.96 9.38
C CYS A 75 -15.46 6.35 10.03
N PRO A 76 -14.54 6.78 10.93
CA PRO A 76 -14.58 8.11 11.54
C PRO A 76 -14.49 9.28 10.56
N LEU A 77 -13.92 9.08 9.37
CA LEU A 77 -13.71 10.13 8.38
C LEU A 77 -14.91 10.26 7.43
N CYS A 78 -15.29 9.18 6.76
CA CYS A 78 -16.34 9.21 5.73
C CYS A 78 -17.71 8.70 6.23
N ARG A 79 -17.79 8.16 7.45
CA ARG A 79 -19.00 7.56 8.05
C ARG A 79 -19.55 6.35 7.28
N GLU A 80 -18.76 5.79 6.38
CA GLU A 80 -19.12 4.56 5.68
C GLU A 80 -19.12 3.38 6.64
N GLU A 81 -20.15 2.53 6.53
CA GLU A 81 -20.30 1.35 7.38
C GLU A 81 -19.21 0.33 7.05
N ILE A 82 -18.51 -0.13 8.09
CA ILE A 82 -17.52 -1.19 8.02
C ILE A 82 -18.29 -2.51 7.96
N LYS A 83 -18.80 -2.83 6.77
CA LYS A 83 -19.41 -4.13 6.52
C LYS A 83 -18.32 -5.17 6.75
N LYS A 84 -18.60 -6.15 7.62
CA LYS A 84 -17.88 -7.41 7.58
C LYS A 84 -18.34 -8.06 6.30
N ASP A 85 -17.65 -7.78 5.21
CA ASP A 85 -17.80 -8.52 3.99
C ASP A 85 -17.29 -9.94 4.30
N GLY A 86 -18.16 -10.75 4.91
CA GLY A 86 -18.11 -12.19 4.77
C GLY A 86 -18.52 -12.49 3.34
N ASN A 87 -17.71 -12.04 2.39
CA ASN A 87 -17.95 -12.32 0.98
C ASN A 87 -17.44 -13.73 0.73
N GLU A 88 -18.41 -14.59 0.44
CA GLU A 88 -18.33 -15.91 -0.19
C GLU A 88 -17.59 -15.90 -1.55
N ASP A 89 -17.24 -14.72 -2.05
CA ASP A 89 -16.33 -14.51 -3.19
C ASP A 89 -14.85 -14.49 -2.76
N LEU A 90 -14.44 -15.52 -2.00
CA LEU A 90 -13.03 -15.80 -1.81
C LEU A 90 -12.48 -16.36 -3.14
N TRP A 91 -11.98 -15.47 -3.99
CA TRP A 91 -11.17 -15.84 -5.15
C TRP A 91 -9.97 -16.67 -4.66
N SER A 92 -10.15 -17.97 -4.69
CA SER A 92 -9.15 -18.93 -4.23
C SER A 92 -8.11 -19.04 -5.33
N ILE A 93 -6.86 -18.76 -4.97
CA ILE A 93 -5.75 -19.05 -5.85
C ILE A 93 -5.66 -20.58 -5.93
N PRO A 94 -5.78 -21.19 -7.13
CA PRO A 94 -5.65 -22.63 -7.27
C PRO A 94 -4.21 -23.07 -6.92
N ASP A 95 -4.07 -24.33 -6.50
CA ASP A 95 -2.76 -24.92 -6.24
C ASP A 95 -1.85 -24.85 -7.47
N LEU A 96 -0.54 -24.83 -7.22
CA LEU A 96 0.45 -24.84 -8.30
C LEU A 96 0.27 -26.12 -9.13
N PRO A 97 -0.03 -26.03 -10.44
CA PRO A 97 -0.21 -27.22 -11.27
C PRO A 97 1.11 -27.99 -11.39
N GLU A 98 1.00 -29.30 -11.62
CA GLU A 98 2.16 -30.15 -11.86
C GLU A 98 2.79 -29.82 -13.23
N TYR A 99 4.11 -30.00 -13.36
CA TYR A 99 4.82 -29.77 -14.61
C TYR A 99 4.24 -30.56 -15.80
N SER A 100 3.76 -31.79 -15.55
CA SER A 100 3.12 -32.65 -16.55
C SER A 100 1.86 -32.02 -17.16
N GLU A 101 1.05 -31.35 -16.35
CA GLU A 101 -0.18 -30.65 -16.76
C GLU A 101 0.14 -29.45 -17.64
N ILE A 102 1.15 -28.67 -17.25
CA ILE A 102 1.66 -27.55 -18.03
C ILE A 102 2.16 -28.04 -19.41
N GLN A 103 2.91 -29.16 -19.45
CA GLN A 103 3.40 -29.74 -20.69
C GLN A 103 2.28 -30.19 -21.62
N ASN A 104 1.27 -30.88 -21.09
CA ASN A 104 0.13 -31.34 -21.88
C ASN A 104 -0.65 -30.17 -22.48
N TYR A 105 -0.82 -29.08 -21.72
CA TYR A 105 -1.42 -27.85 -22.22
C TYR A 105 -0.60 -27.20 -23.34
N MET A 106 0.73 -27.13 -23.18
CA MET A 106 1.61 -26.62 -24.24
C MET A 106 1.51 -27.46 -25.51
N LEU A 107 1.45 -28.79 -25.37
CA LEU A 107 1.32 -29.71 -26.50
C LEU A 107 -0.05 -29.62 -27.19
N SER A 108 -1.14 -29.39 -26.45
CA SER A 108 -2.47 -29.23 -27.05
C SER A 108 -2.56 -27.98 -27.92
N ILE A 109 -1.97 -26.86 -27.47
CA ILE A 109 -1.92 -25.61 -28.26
C ILE A 109 -1.23 -25.84 -29.61
N VAL A 110 -0.14 -26.60 -29.63
CA VAL A 110 0.60 -26.90 -30.86
C VAL A 110 -0.16 -27.89 -31.74
N ASN A 111 -0.81 -28.90 -31.17
CA ASN A 111 -1.52 -29.90 -31.96
C ASN A 111 -2.76 -29.33 -32.65
N ASP A 112 -3.42 -28.35 -32.05
CA ASP A 112 -4.59 -27.70 -32.65
C ASP A 112 -4.22 -26.87 -33.89
N THR A 113 -2.99 -26.34 -33.99
CA THR A 113 -2.52 -25.65 -35.20
C THR A 113 -2.12 -26.58 -36.35
N ASN A 114 -2.08 -27.90 -36.11
CA ASN A 114 -1.68 -28.90 -37.11
C ASN A 114 -2.90 -29.67 -37.69
N LYS A 115 -4.13 -29.19 -37.43
CA LYS A 115 -5.36 -29.90 -37.81
C LYS A 115 -6.12 -29.32 -39.01
N ASP A 116 -5.60 -28.23 -39.58
CA ASP A 116 -6.23 -27.49 -40.69
C ASP A 116 -5.59 -27.76 -42.07
N ASP A 117 -4.73 -28.78 -42.22
CA ASP A 117 -4.19 -29.26 -43.53
C ASP A 117 -4.76 -30.62 -43.94
#